data_AF-A0A5E4C5Q4-F1
#
_entry.id   AF-A0A5E4C5Q4-F1
#
_cell.length_a   1.000
_cell.length_b   1.000
_cell.length_c   1.000
_cell.angle_alpha   90.00
_cell.angle_beta   90.00
_cell.angle_gamma   90.00
#
_symmetry.space_group_name_H-M   'P 1'
#
loop_
_entity.id
_entity.type
_entity.pdbx_description
1 polymer ?
#
loop_
_entity_poly.entity_id
_entity_poly.type
_entity_poly.pdbx_seq_one_letter_code
_entity_poly.pdbx_strand_id
1 'polypeptide(L)'
;LSAYTHVELPYYSKFILIAAYLASYNPARTDKRFFLKHHGKIKKTNFLKKHEKTSNHLLGPKPFPLDRLLAILYSIVDSRVAPTANIFSQITSLVTLQLLTLVSHDDQLEGPKYKCTVSLDFIRAVARTVNFDIIKYLYDFL
;
A
#
# COMPACT_ATOMS: atom_id res chain seq x y z
N LEU A 1 -3.69 -23.86 6.11
CA LEU A 1 -2.98 -22.74 5.45
C LEU A 1 -2.62 -23.13 4.01
N SER A 2 -3.45 -22.91 2.99
CA SER A 2 -3.03 -23.05 1.57
C SER A 2 -4.11 -22.63 0.52
N ALA A 3 -4.93 -21.62 0.77
CA ALA A 3 -5.92 -21.17 -0.24
C ALA A 3 -5.51 -19.86 -0.96
N TYR A 4 -4.65 -19.04 -0.35
CA TYR A 4 -4.30 -17.72 -0.89
C TYR A 4 -3.03 -17.69 -1.75
N THR A 5 -2.31 -18.80 -1.90
CA THR A 5 -1.08 -18.83 -2.70
C THR A 5 -1.31 -18.73 -4.22
N HIS A 6 -2.57 -18.86 -4.67
CA HIS A 6 -2.97 -18.82 -6.09
C HIS A 6 -4.11 -17.83 -6.37
N VAL A 7 -4.14 -16.66 -5.74
CA VAL A 7 -5.09 -15.61 -6.15
C VAL A 7 -4.55 -14.92 -7.39
N GLU A 8 -5.11 -15.25 -8.56
CA GLU A 8 -4.84 -14.52 -9.80
C GLU A 8 -5.62 -13.21 -9.81
N LEU A 9 -4.89 -12.10 -9.72
CA LEU A 9 -5.45 -10.75 -9.80
C LEU A 9 -5.06 -10.07 -11.12
N PRO A 10 -5.92 -9.20 -11.67
CA PRO A 10 -5.53 -8.31 -12.77
C PRO A 10 -4.30 -7.47 -12.41
N TYR A 11 -3.51 -7.08 -13.42
CA TYR A 11 -2.26 -6.33 -13.22
C TYR A 11 -2.42 -5.10 -12.30
N TYR A 12 -3.41 -4.25 -12.59
CA TYR A 12 -3.67 -3.06 -11.77
C TYR A 12 -4.16 -3.39 -10.37
N SER A 13 -4.97 -4.45 -10.21
CA SER A 13 -5.43 -4.91 -8.90
C SER A 13 -4.26 -5.36 -8.01
N LYS A 14 -3.24 -5.99 -8.59
CA LYS A 14 -1.99 -6.33 -7.87
C LYS A 14 -1.29 -5.08 -7.35
N PHE A 15 -1.12 -4.06 -8.20
CA PHE A 15 -0.47 -2.80 -7.79
C PHE A 15 -1.32 -1.99 -6.79
N ILE A 16 -2.64 -1.97 -6.92
CA ILE A 16 -3.55 -1.36 -5.95
C ILE A 16 -3.36 -2.04 -4.59
N LEU A 17 -3.31 -3.38 -4.56
CA LEU A 17 -3.13 -4.12 -3.32
C LEU A 17 -1.74 -3.89 -2.68
N ILE A 18 -0.68 -3.80 -3.49
CA ILE A 18 0.68 -3.45 -3.03
C ILE A 18 0.70 -2.04 -2.45
N ALA A 19 0.11 -1.05 -3.14
CA ALA A 19 0.01 0.32 -2.67
C ALA A 19 -0.78 0.41 -1.35
N ALA A 20 -1.88 -0.32 -1.24
CA ALA A 20 -2.69 -0.40 -0.02
C ALA A 20 -1.93 -1.02 1.15
N TYR A 21 -1.15 -2.08 0.91
CA TYR A 21 -0.30 -2.67 1.94
C TYR A 21 0.73 -1.65 2.45
N LEU A 22 1.44 -0.99 1.53
CA LEU A 22 2.39 0.06 1.88
C LEU A 22 1.73 1.21 2.66
N ALA A 23 0.53 1.62 2.25
CA ALA A 23 -0.23 2.64 2.97
C ALA A 23 -0.61 2.21 4.39
N SER A 24 -1.05 0.97 4.59
CA SER A 24 -1.45 0.46 5.91
C SER A 24 -0.28 0.26 6.88
N TYR A 25 0.89 -0.18 6.41
CA TYR A 25 2.01 -0.53 7.28
C TYR A 25 3.06 0.58 7.41
N ASN A 26 3.16 1.51 6.45
CA ASN A 26 4.05 2.66 6.58
C ASN A 26 3.36 3.85 7.26
N PRO A 27 4.03 4.55 8.18
CA PRO A 27 3.56 5.85 8.66
C PRO A 27 3.47 6.88 7.53
N ALA A 28 2.39 7.65 7.44
CA ALA A 28 2.19 8.66 6.38
C ALA A 28 3.35 9.67 6.24
N ARG A 29 4.05 9.98 7.35
CA ARG A 29 5.25 10.85 7.34
C ARG A 29 6.41 10.31 6.48
N THR A 30 6.42 9.02 6.14
CA THR A 30 7.49 8.41 5.34
C THR A 30 7.18 8.42 3.84
N ASP A 31 5.96 8.76 3.42
CA ASP A 31 5.54 8.68 2.03
C ASP A 31 6.43 9.50 1.09
N LYS A 32 6.78 10.74 1.47
CA LYS A 32 7.67 11.61 0.68
C LYS A 32 9.04 10.97 0.42
N ARG A 33 9.56 10.20 1.38
CA ARG A 33 10.86 9.54 1.25
C ARG A 33 10.82 8.39 0.27
N PHE A 34 9.73 7.62 0.28
CA PHE A 34 9.61 6.39 -0.52
C PHE A 34 9.04 6.62 -1.92
N PHE A 35 8.15 7.59 -2.08
CA PHE A 35 7.27 7.68 -3.25
C PHE A 35 7.45 8.94 -4.10
N LEU A 36 8.23 9.93 -3.64
CA LEU A 36 8.51 11.11 -4.45
C LEU A 36 9.64 10.82 -5.45
N LYS A 37 9.29 10.45 -6.68
CA LYS A 37 10.23 10.42 -7.82
C LYS A 37 10.67 11.88 -8.09
N HIS A 38 11.98 12.15 -8.16
CA HIS A 38 12.66 13.47 -8.26
C HIS A 38 13.11 14.19 -6.97
N HIS A 39 13.66 13.46 -5.99
CA HIS A 39 14.66 14.09 -5.13
C HIS A 39 16.06 13.75 -5.64
N GLY A 40 16.76 14.78 -6.17
CA GLY A 40 18.22 14.71 -6.29
C GLY A 40 18.85 14.27 -4.96
N LYS A 41 20.00 13.56 -5.03
CA LYS A 41 20.79 13.01 -3.91
C LYS A 41 20.05 13.05 -2.56
N ILE A 42 19.18 12.08 -2.30
CA ILE A 42 18.54 11.91 -0.99
C ILE A 42 19.66 11.84 0.04
N LYS A 43 19.89 12.94 0.77
CA LYS A 43 20.81 12.95 1.90
C LYS A 43 20.28 11.88 2.85
N LYS A 44 21.13 10.93 3.23
CA LYS A 44 20.88 9.98 4.32
C LYS A 44 20.67 10.80 5.61
N THR A 45 19.48 11.37 5.79
CA THR A 45 19.15 12.09 7.02
C THR A 45 19.05 11.05 8.12
N ASN A 46 19.59 11.39 9.29
CA ASN A 46 19.84 10.53 10.45
C ASN A 46 18.59 9.96 11.15
N PHE A 47 17.56 9.54 10.40
CA PHE A 47 16.33 8.94 10.93
C PHE A 47 16.52 7.52 11.49
N LEU A 48 17.67 6.89 11.22
CA LEU A 48 18.09 5.63 11.83
C LEU A 48 18.22 5.70 13.36
N LYS A 49 18.24 6.91 13.96
CA LYS A 49 18.44 7.09 15.41
C LYS A 49 17.20 6.91 16.29
N LYS A 50 16.03 6.53 15.75
CA LYS A 50 14.84 6.26 16.59
C LYS A 50 14.43 4.79 16.53
N HIS A 51 15.37 3.92 16.87
CA HIS A 51 15.21 2.48 16.94
C HIS A 51 14.49 2.05 18.24
N GLU A 52 13.30 2.61 18.53
CA GLU A 52 12.62 2.30 19.79
C GLU A 52 11.08 2.37 19.78
N LYS A 53 10.42 2.38 18.61
CA LYS A 53 8.96 2.34 18.58
C LYS A 53 8.51 1.12 17.80
N THR A 54 8.03 0.13 18.54
CA THR A 54 7.22 -1.03 18.15
C THR A 54 6.98 -1.14 16.64
N SER A 55 7.46 -2.23 16.02
CA SER A 55 7.28 -2.50 14.59
C SER A 55 5.83 -2.28 14.17
N ASN A 56 5.61 -1.57 13.05
CA ASN A 56 4.27 -1.34 12.54
C ASN A 56 3.56 -2.66 12.19
N HIS A 57 4.31 -3.69 11.82
CA HIS A 57 3.76 -5.03 11.63
C HIS A 57 3.25 -5.66 12.93
N LEU A 58 3.84 -5.33 14.09
CA LEU A 58 3.32 -5.75 15.40
C LEU A 58 2.08 -4.95 15.83
N LEU A 59 1.97 -3.69 15.40
CA LEU A 59 0.79 -2.84 15.67
C LEU A 59 -0.39 -3.16 14.74
N GLY A 60 -0.15 -3.87 13.64
CA GLY A 60 -1.13 -4.21 12.64
C GLY A 60 -1.41 -3.09 11.63
N PRO A 61 -2.25 -3.37 10.61
CA PRO A 61 -2.52 -2.44 9.51
C PRO A 61 -3.34 -1.23 9.97
N LYS A 62 -2.90 -0.03 9.56
CA LYS A 62 -3.58 1.24 9.88
C LYS A 62 -4.53 1.65 8.76
N PRO A 63 -5.65 2.33 9.08
CA PRO A 63 -6.52 2.91 8.06
C PRO A 63 -5.81 4.05 7.32
N PHE A 64 -6.11 4.21 6.04
CA PHE A 64 -5.56 5.27 5.18
C PHE A 64 -6.64 5.82 4.24
N PRO A 65 -6.58 7.10 3.85
CA PRO A 65 -7.54 7.70 2.92
C PRO A 65 -7.27 7.27 1.47
N LEU A 66 -8.32 7.32 0.64
CA LEU A 66 -8.25 7.02 -0.80
C LEU A 66 -7.16 7.81 -1.54
N ASP A 67 -7.01 9.10 -1.23
CA ASP A 67 -6.01 9.95 -1.90
C ASP A 67 -4.57 9.45 -1.71
N ARG A 68 -4.28 8.94 -0.50
CA ARG A 68 -2.97 8.35 -0.19
C ARG A 68 -2.74 7.06 -0.98
N LEU A 69 -3.76 6.22 -1.13
CA LEU A 69 -3.69 5.02 -1.95
C LEU A 69 -3.36 5.35 -3.40
N LEU A 70 -4.08 6.31 -3.99
CA LEU A 70 -3.89 6.73 -5.37
C LEU A 70 -2.51 7.36 -5.57
N ALA A 71 -2.06 8.20 -4.65
CA ALA A 71 -0.73 8.80 -4.71
C ALA A 71 0.39 7.75 -4.68
N ILE A 72 0.29 6.76 -3.79
CA ILE A 72 1.26 5.65 -3.73
C ILE A 72 1.17 4.82 -5.01
N LEU A 73 -0.03 4.44 -5.46
CA LEU A 73 -0.26 3.67 -6.68
C LEU A 73 0.43 4.32 -7.89
N TYR A 74 0.16 5.60 -8.15
CA TYR A 74 0.73 6.31 -9.29
C TYR A 74 2.24 6.57 -9.15
N SER A 75 2.79 6.48 -7.94
CA SER A 75 4.24 6.55 -7.74
C SER A 75 4.96 5.25 -8.07
N ILE A 76 4.35 4.10 -7.76
CA ILE A 76 4.98 2.77 -7.89
C ILE A 76 4.70 2.09 -9.24
N VAL A 77 3.65 2.52 -9.95
CA VAL A 77 3.38 2.05 -11.30
C VAL A 77 4.23 2.86 -12.30
N ASP A 78 4.97 2.18 -13.16
CA ASP A 78 5.87 2.85 -14.11
C ASP A 78 5.16 3.37 -15.38
N SER A 79 3.96 2.88 -15.68
CA SER A 79 3.13 3.41 -16.76
C SER A 79 2.36 4.66 -16.32
N ARG A 80 2.14 5.61 -17.24
CA ARG A 80 1.21 6.73 -17.00
C ARG A 80 -0.21 6.19 -16.89
N VAL A 81 -0.64 5.87 -15.67
CA VAL A 81 -2.01 5.45 -15.41
C VAL A 81 -2.90 6.68 -15.32
N ALA A 82 -3.83 6.83 -16.25
CA ALA A 82 -4.88 7.83 -16.09
C ALA A 82 -5.84 7.36 -14.96
N PRO A 83 -6.26 8.25 -14.05
CA PRO A 83 -7.33 7.95 -13.11
C PRO A 83 -8.63 7.69 -13.89
N THR A 84 -8.97 6.42 -14.07
CA THR A 84 -10.17 5.98 -14.78
C THR A 84 -11.16 5.36 -13.80
N ALA A 85 -12.45 5.39 -14.15
CA ALA A 85 -13.51 4.71 -13.38
C ALA A 85 -13.18 3.23 -13.09
N ASN A 86 -12.40 2.59 -13.97
CA ASN A 86 -11.94 1.21 -13.81
C ASN A 86 -11.02 0.99 -12.59
N ILE A 87 -10.22 1.99 -12.19
CA ILE A 87 -9.38 1.90 -10.98
C ILE A 87 -10.26 1.84 -9.74
N PHE A 88 -11.29 2.70 -9.66
CA PHE A 88 -12.24 2.70 -8.54
C PHE A 88 -13.04 1.40 -8.48
N SER A 89 -13.50 0.88 -9.63
CA SER A 89 -14.17 -0.42 -9.70
C SER A 89 -13.29 -1.54 -9.15
N GLN A 90 -11.99 -1.58 -9.50
CA GLN A 90 -11.05 -2.57 -8.98
C GLN A 90 -10.81 -2.43 -7.46
N ILE A 91 -10.76 -1.20 -6.93
CA ILE A 91 -10.66 -0.99 -5.47
C ILE A 91 -11.89 -1.59 -4.77
N THR A 92 -13.09 -1.32 -5.30
CA THR A 92 -14.34 -1.91 -4.76
C THR A 92 -14.32 -3.44 -4.84
N SER A 93 -13.87 -4.02 -5.96
CA SER A 93 -13.73 -5.48 -6.08
C SER A 93 -12.77 -6.06 -5.04
N LEU A 94 -11.64 -5.39 -4.76
CA LEU A 94 -10.71 -5.83 -3.72
C LEU A 94 -11.32 -5.77 -2.31
N VAL A 95 -12.24 -4.83 -2.06
CA VAL A 95 -13.04 -4.79 -0.82
C VAL A 95 -14.02 -5.95 -0.78
N THR A 96 -14.75 -6.22 -1.87
CA THR A 96 -15.67 -7.37 -1.97
C THR A 96 -14.95 -8.70 -1.71
N LEU A 97 -13.73 -8.85 -2.23
CA LEU A 97 -12.87 -10.02 -2.04
C LEU A 97 -12.20 -10.08 -0.66
N GLN A 98 -12.48 -9.14 0.24
CA GLN A 98 -11.89 -9.06 1.59
C GLN A 98 -10.35 -8.95 1.61
N LEU A 99 -9.75 -8.48 0.52
CA LEU A 99 -8.31 -8.13 0.45
C LEU A 99 -8.05 -6.70 0.96
N LEU A 100 -9.10 -5.87 0.94
CA LEU A 100 -9.20 -4.58 1.59
C LEU A 100 -10.47 -4.53 2.44
N THR A 101 -10.51 -3.64 3.41
CA THR A 101 -11.72 -3.31 4.18
C THR A 101 -11.97 -1.81 4.10
N LEU A 102 -13.20 -1.41 3.79
CA LEU A 102 -13.66 -0.03 3.96
C LEU A 102 -13.97 0.19 5.45
N VAL A 103 -13.34 1.20 6.04
CA VAL A 103 -13.43 1.52 7.48
C VAL A 103 -14.36 2.71 7.74
N SER A 104 -14.70 3.48 6.69
CA SER A 104 -15.62 4.61 6.82
C SER A 104 -17.05 4.15 7.15
N HIS A 105 -17.73 4.95 7.96
CA HIS A 105 -19.16 4.85 8.21
C HIS A 105 -19.90 5.86 7.30
N ASP A 106 -21.10 5.53 6.84
CA ASP A 106 -21.88 6.33 5.87
C ASP A 106 -22.18 7.78 6.34
N ASP A 107 -22.04 8.06 7.64
CA ASP A 107 -22.37 9.36 8.25
C ASP A 107 -21.21 10.37 8.33
N GLN A 108 -20.04 10.08 7.72
CA GLN A 108 -18.88 11.00 7.78
C GLN A 108 -18.75 11.87 6.52
N LEU A 109 -18.59 13.18 6.72
CA LEU A 109 -18.21 14.16 5.67
C LEU A 109 -16.81 13.92 5.08
N GLU A 110 -16.02 13.01 5.66
CA GLU A 110 -14.68 12.65 5.17
C GLU A 110 -14.76 11.56 4.09
N GLY A 111 -13.84 11.60 3.12
CA GLY A 111 -13.74 10.57 2.08
C GLY A 111 -13.44 9.16 2.61
N PRO A 112 -13.62 8.12 1.76
CA PRO A 112 -13.49 6.73 2.19
C PRO A 112 -12.08 6.41 2.71
N LYS A 113 -12.02 5.71 3.85
CA LYS A 113 -10.80 5.18 4.45
C LYS A 113 -10.77 3.67 4.29
N TYR A 114 -9.63 3.16 3.88
CA TYR A 114 -9.41 1.74 3.64
C TYR A 114 -8.34 1.20 4.59
N LYS A 115 -8.35 -0.12 4.78
CA LYS A 115 -7.33 -0.87 5.51
C LYS A 115 -6.99 -2.13 4.72
N CYS A 116 -5.70 -2.46 4.64
CA CYS A 116 -5.24 -3.69 4.00
C CYS A 116 -5.37 -4.88 4.97
N THR A 117 -5.87 -6.02 4.50
CA THR A 117 -6.13 -7.21 5.33
C THR A 117 -5.13 -8.34 5.10
N VAL A 118 -4.32 -8.26 4.04
CA VAL A 118 -3.43 -9.35 3.65
C VAL A 118 -2.16 -9.40 4.49
N SER A 119 -1.54 -10.58 4.56
CA SER A 119 -0.28 -10.79 5.27
C SER A 119 0.94 -10.35 4.44
N LEU A 120 2.09 -10.25 5.11
CA LEU A 120 3.36 -9.95 4.45
C LEU A 120 3.73 -11.01 3.40
N ASP A 121 3.53 -12.30 3.70
CA ASP A 121 3.89 -13.37 2.76
C ASP A 121 3.02 -13.33 1.50
N PHE A 122 1.72 -13.06 1.67
CA PHE A 122 0.80 -12.93 0.54
C PHE A 122 1.20 -11.76 -0.35
N ILE A 123 1.43 -10.58 0.22
CA ILE A 123 1.76 -9.40 -0.59
C ILE A 123 3.12 -9.53 -1.26
N ARG A 124 4.08 -10.22 -0.62
CA ARG A 124 5.38 -10.55 -1.24
C ARG A 124 5.21 -11.49 -2.42
N ALA A 125 4.34 -12.49 -2.31
CA ALA A 125 4.02 -13.37 -3.45
C ALA A 125 3.42 -12.58 -4.61
N VAL A 126 2.43 -11.72 -4.34
CA VAL A 126 1.82 -10.85 -5.36
C VAL A 126 2.85 -9.93 -6.01
N ALA A 127 3.68 -9.26 -5.20
CA ALA A 127 4.70 -8.33 -5.68
C ALA A 127 5.75 -9.00 -6.59
N ARG A 128 6.14 -10.25 -6.31
CA ARG A 128 7.01 -11.04 -7.18
C ARG A 128 6.41 -11.26 -8.57
N THR A 129 5.09 -11.47 -8.68
CA THR A 129 4.43 -11.69 -9.98
C THR A 129 4.46 -10.48 -10.91
N VAL A 130 4.74 -9.28 -10.37
CA VAL A 130 4.88 -8.03 -11.13
C VAL A 130 6.28 -7.44 -11.02
N ASN A 131 7.26 -8.25 -10.59
CA ASN A 131 8.66 -7.87 -10.42
C ASN A 131 8.86 -6.59 -9.55
N PHE A 132 8.07 -6.44 -8.48
CA PHE A 132 8.14 -5.31 -7.56
C PHE A 132 8.80 -5.72 -6.23
N ASP A 133 9.84 -5.01 -5.82
CA ASP A 133 10.55 -5.27 -4.56
C ASP A 133 9.93 -4.49 -3.39
N ILE A 134 8.84 -5.02 -2.83
CA ILE A 134 8.07 -4.36 -1.77
C ILE A 134 8.88 -4.11 -0.48
N ILE A 135 9.89 -4.94 -0.19
CA ILE A 135 10.66 -4.84 1.07
C ILE A 135 11.42 -3.51 1.12
N LYS A 136 11.94 -3.03 -0.01
CA LYS A 136 12.63 -1.73 -0.12
C LYS A 136 11.74 -0.54 0.26
N TYR A 137 10.42 -0.70 0.22
CA TYR A 137 9.46 0.35 0.49
C TYR A 137 8.83 0.26 1.87
N LEU A 138 9.13 -0.76 2.67
CA LEU A 138 8.58 -0.92 4.02
C LEU A 138 9.49 -0.32 5.07
N TYR A 139 8.95 0.57 5.91
CA TYR A 139 9.71 1.31 6.92
C TYR A 139 10.38 0.41 7.96
N ASP A 140 9.74 -0.71 8.32
CA ASP A 140 10.23 -1.63 9.36
C ASP A 140 11.45 -2.45 8.94
N PHE A 141 11.75 -2.54 7.64
CA PHE A 141 12.84 -3.36 7.09
C PHE A 141 14.03 -2.54 6.57
N LEU A 142 14.11 -1.26 6.96
CA LEU A 142 15.19 -0.33 6.64
C LEU A 142 16.30 -0.29 7.68
#